data_AF-A0A248K4E4-F1
#
_entry.id   AF-A0A248K4E4-F1
#
_cell.length_a   1.000
_cell.length_b   1.000
_cell.length_c   1.000
_cell.angle_alpha   90.00
_cell.angle_beta   90.00
_cell.angle_gamma   90.00
#
_symmetry.space_group_name_H-M   'P 1'
#
loop_
_entity.id
_entity.type
_entity.pdbx_description
1 polymer ?
#
loop_
_entity_poly.entity_id
_entity_poly.type
_entity_poly.pdbx_seq_one_letter_code
_entity_poly.pdbx_strand_id
1 'polypeptide(L)'
;MTDRSYPPLPPMAPDAERLTGLVFELASQLHIERTRRLALETVLARVGVIAPGQADALAEDAAVLARSRAELEVSMRKLMRILSESDDPKAPLRGEVPAPR
;
A
#
# COMPACT_ATOMS: atom_id res chain seq x y z
N MET A 1 -1.65 -43.18 -14.88
CA MET A 1 -1.18 -42.06 -14.03
C MET A 1 -0.08 -41.36 -14.80
N THR A 2 -0.41 -40.27 -15.48
CA THR A 2 0.56 -39.47 -16.24
C THR A 2 1.08 -38.37 -15.34
N ASP A 3 2.37 -38.44 -15.05
CA ASP A 3 3.12 -37.45 -14.28
C ASP A 3 3.17 -36.12 -15.06
N ARG A 4 2.44 -35.12 -14.57
CA ARG A 4 2.36 -33.79 -15.19
C ARG A 4 3.49 -32.94 -14.61
N SER A 5 4.70 -33.18 -15.10
CA SER A 5 5.88 -32.39 -14.73
C SER A 5 5.68 -30.96 -15.21
N TYR A 6 5.45 -30.03 -14.27
CA TYR A 6 5.35 -28.60 -14.57
C TYR A 6 6.77 -28.04 -14.77
N PRO A 7 7.01 -27.21 -15.80
CA PRO A 7 8.31 -26.56 -15.96
C PRO A 7 8.59 -25.66 -14.74
N PRO A 8 9.86 -25.57 -14.29
CA PRO A 8 10.23 -24.68 -13.20
C PRO A 8 9.88 -23.24 -13.59
N LEU A 9 9.17 -22.54 -12.70
CA LEU A 9 8.87 -21.12 -12.86
C LEU A 9 10.20 -20.36 -13.06
N PRO A 10 10.32 -19.52 -14.10
CA PRO A 10 11.54 -18.74 -14.31
C PRO A 10 11.78 -17.84 -13.09
N PRO A 11 13.06 -17.57 -12.73
CA PRO A 11 13.38 -16.66 -11.64
C PRO A 11 12.98 -15.23 -12.04
N MET A 12 11.76 -14.83 -11.70
CA MET A 12 11.30 -13.45 -11.86
C MET A 12 11.88 -12.59 -10.73
N ALA A 13 13.14 -12.18 -10.88
CA ALA A 13 13.58 -10.96 -10.23
C ALA A 13 12.97 -9.78 -11.00
N PRO A 14 12.12 -8.93 -10.40
CA PRO A 14 11.60 -7.75 -11.10
C PRO A 14 12.77 -6.86 -11.53
N ASP A 15 12.75 -6.40 -12.78
CA ASP A 15 13.80 -5.51 -13.28
C ASP A 15 13.77 -4.14 -12.57
N ALA A 16 14.90 -3.42 -12.63
CA ALA A 16 15.08 -2.17 -11.91
C ALA A 16 14.11 -1.07 -12.35
N GLU A 17 13.68 -1.06 -13.62
CA GLU A 17 12.74 -0.08 -14.15
C GLU A 17 11.35 -0.26 -13.52
N ARG A 18 10.89 -1.51 -13.44
CA ARG A 18 9.61 -1.87 -12.83
C ARG A 18 9.57 -1.58 -11.33
N LEU A 19 10.65 -1.89 -10.61
CA LEU A 19 10.78 -1.53 -9.19
C LEU A 19 10.76 -0.01 -8.99
N THR A 20 11.43 0.74 -9.86
CA THR A 20 11.45 2.20 -9.80
C THR A 20 10.05 2.77 -10.03
N GLY A 21 9.33 2.31 -11.06
CA GLY A 21 7.95 2.72 -11.33
C GLY A 21 7.03 2.45 -10.13
N LEU A 22 7.13 1.26 -9.54
CA LEU A 22 6.34 0.90 -8.37
C LEU A 22 6.65 1.80 -7.16
N VAL A 23 7.91 2.12 -6.91
CA VAL A 23 8.30 3.05 -5.82
C VAL A 23 7.70 4.43 -6.03
N PHE A 24 7.72 4.97 -7.25
CA PHE A 24 7.09 6.26 -7.54
C PHE A 24 5.58 6.23 -7.37
N GLU A 25 4.90 5.18 -7.81
CA GLU A 25 3.45 5.02 -7.61
C GLU A 25 3.09 4.94 -6.13
N LEU A 26 3.81 4.13 -5.35
CA LEU A 26 3.60 4.02 -3.90
C LEU A 26 3.90 5.33 -3.18
N ALA A 27 4.95 6.06 -3.56
CA ALA A 27 5.26 7.37 -3.00
C ALA A 27 4.15 8.39 -3.28
N SER A 28 3.58 8.38 -4.49
CA SER A 28 2.44 9.22 -4.87
C SER A 28 1.20 8.91 -4.02
N GLN A 29 0.84 7.62 -3.91
CA GLN A 29 -0.29 7.19 -3.08
C GLN A 29 -0.09 7.58 -1.61
N LEU A 30 1.11 7.36 -1.06
CA LEU A 30 1.45 7.75 0.31
C LEU A 30 1.35 9.27 0.53
N HIS A 31 1.76 10.07 -0.45
CA HIS A 31 1.63 11.52 -0.38
C HIS A 31 0.16 11.98 -0.33
N ILE A 32 -0.70 11.38 -1.17
CA ILE A 32 -2.14 11.66 -1.18
C ILE A 32 -2.76 11.31 0.17
N GLU A 33 -2.48 10.12 0.71
CA GLU A 33 -3.04 9.68 1.99
C GLU A 33 -2.54 10.52 3.17
N ARG A 34 -1.25 10.91 3.18
CA ARG A 34 -0.73 11.87 4.18
C ARG A 34 -1.45 13.20 4.12
N THR A 35 -1.71 13.71 2.92
CA THR A 35 -2.42 14.98 2.74
C THR A 35 -3.86 14.89 3.25
N ARG A 36 -4.56 13.80 2.93
CA ARG A 36 -5.92 13.53 3.44
C ARG A 36 -5.95 13.40 4.96
N ARG A 37 -4.99 12.68 5.55
CA ARG A 37 -4.84 12.54 7.01
C ARG A 37 -4.68 13.90 7.68
N LEU A 38 -3.77 14.74 7.18
CA LEU A 38 -3.53 16.08 7.73
C LEU A 38 -4.76 16.99 7.60
N ALA A 39 -5.47 16.92 6.48
CA ALA A 39 -6.71 17.68 6.29
C ALA A 39 -7.80 17.24 7.29
N LEU A 40 -7.96 15.93 7.49
CA LEU A 40 -8.91 15.38 8.45
C LEU A 40 -8.58 15.81 9.89
N GLU A 41 -7.32 15.64 10.31
CA GLU A 41 -6.86 16.06 11.63
C GLU A 41 -7.08 17.56 11.85
N THR A 42 -6.77 18.38 10.84
CA THR A 42 -7.00 19.82 10.89
C THR A 42 -8.47 20.16 11.08
N VAL A 43 -9.38 19.50 10.36
CA VAL A 43 -10.82 19.74 10.50
C VAL A 43 -11.30 19.34 11.89
N LEU A 44 -10.94 18.15 12.38
CA LEU A 44 -11.35 17.65 13.69
C LEU A 44 -10.84 18.52 14.84
N ALA A 45 -9.60 19.02 14.74
CA ALA A 45 -9.04 19.95 15.70
C ALA A 45 -9.77 21.31 15.68
N ARG A 46 -10.08 21.83 14.49
CA ARG A 46 -10.81 23.11 14.34
C ARG A 46 -12.22 23.06 14.93
N VAL A 47 -12.90 21.91 14.86
CA VAL A 47 -14.22 21.73 15.48
C VAL A 47 -14.14 21.27 16.93
N GLY A 48 -12.94 21.14 17.50
CA GLY A 48 -12.70 20.81 18.92
C GLY A 48 -12.94 19.34 19.29
N VAL A 49 -13.01 18.43 18.31
CA VAL A 49 -13.21 16.98 18.57
C VAL A 49 -11.95 16.32 19.11
N ILE A 50 -10.77 16.78 18.66
CA ILE A 50 -9.47 16.33 19.14
C ILE A 50 -8.57 17.53 19.45
N ALA A 51 -7.61 17.36 20.36
CA ALA A 51 -6.53 18.32 20.51
C ALA A 51 -5.53 18.19 19.33
N PRO A 52 -4.81 19.27 18.97
CA PRO A 52 -3.72 19.20 17.99
C PRO A 52 -2.69 18.14 18.39
N GLY A 53 -2.28 17.28 17.44
CA GLY A 53 -1.30 16.21 17.68
C GLY A 53 -1.85 15.00 18.46
N GLN A 54 -3.11 15.02 18.88
CA GLN A 54 -3.73 13.88 19.57
C GLN A 54 -3.83 12.64 18.67
N ALA A 55 -3.98 12.84 17.36
CA ALA A 55 -3.97 11.74 16.39
C ALA A 55 -2.59 11.09 16.28
N ASP A 56 -1.51 11.88 16.33
CA ASP A 56 -0.13 11.36 16.32
C ASP A 56 0.21 10.64 17.62
N ALA A 57 -0.32 11.08 18.77
CA ALA A 57 -0.12 10.40 20.05
C ALA A 57 -0.70 8.97 20.06
N LEU A 58 -1.76 8.71 19.28
CA LEU A 58 -2.32 7.37 19.10
C LEU A 58 -1.45 6.45 18.25
N ALA A 59 -0.39 6.96 17.60
CA ALA A 59 0.51 6.12 16.81
C ALA A 59 1.30 5.11 17.67
N GLU A 60 1.46 5.37 18.96
CA GLU A 60 2.13 4.46 19.91
C GLU A 60 1.15 3.49 20.60
N ASP A 61 -0.16 3.66 20.39
CA ASP A 61 -1.17 2.78 20.96
C ASP A 61 -1.04 1.36 20.38
N ALA A 62 -1.01 0.37 21.27
CA ALA A 62 -0.76 -1.03 20.90
C ALA A 62 -1.86 -1.60 19.99
N ALA A 63 -3.12 -1.22 20.19
CA ALA A 63 -4.22 -1.70 19.37
C ALA A 63 -4.20 -1.05 17.97
N VAL A 64 -3.88 0.25 17.90
CA VAL A 64 -3.67 0.97 16.63
C VAL A 64 -2.51 0.37 15.86
N LEU A 65 -1.37 0.11 16.51
CA LEU A 65 -0.21 -0.53 15.90
C LEU A 65 -0.52 -1.94 15.40
N ALA A 66 -1.22 -2.76 16.19
CA ALA A 66 -1.61 -4.11 15.79
C ALA A 66 -2.50 -4.09 14.54
N ARG A 67 -3.49 -3.19 14.50
CA ARG A 67 -4.35 -3.01 13.33
C ARG A 67 -3.55 -2.53 12.11
N SER A 68 -2.68 -1.55 12.29
CA SER A 68 -1.83 -1.01 11.22
C SER A 68 -0.93 -2.08 10.62
N ARG A 69 -0.34 -2.96 11.45
CA ARG A 69 0.45 -4.10 10.98
C ARG A 69 -0.37 -5.09 10.15
N ALA A 70 -1.59 -5.41 10.58
CA ALA A 70 -2.47 -6.32 9.84
C ALA A 70 -2.83 -5.75 8.44
N GLU A 71 -3.13 -4.45 8.36
CA GLU A 71 -3.40 -3.77 7.07
C GLU A 71 -2.15 -3.73 6.18
N LEU A 72 -0.97 -3.53 6.76
CA LEU A 72 0.30 -3.62 6.03
C LEU A 72 0.53 -5.02 5.46
N GLU A 73 0.32 -6.08 6.24
CA GLU A 73 0.46 -7.46 5.77
C GLU A 73 -0.47 -7.79 4.60
N VAL A 74 -1.72 -7.31 4.65
CA VAL A 74 -2.67 -7.43 3.53
C VAL A 74 -2.13 -6.70 2.29
N SER A 75 -1.62 -5.48 2.47
CA SER A 75 -1.07 -4.67 1.39
C SER A 75 0.19 -5.30 0.77
N MET A 76 1.07 -5.87 1.59
CA MET A 76 2.28 -6.58 1.14
C MET A 76 1.95 -7.84 0.36
N ARG A 77 0.96 -8.62 0.79
CA ARG A 77 0.50 -9.78 0.00
C ARG A 77 -0.04 -9.37 -1.37
N LYS A 78 -0.82 -8.28 -1.43
CA LYS A 78 -1.31 -7.74 -2.71
C LYS A 78 -0.17 -7.26 -3.59
N LEU A 79 0.80 -6.54 -3.03
CA LEU A 79 1.97 -6.05 -3.75
C LEU A 79 2.80 -7.18 -4.36
N MET A 80 3.07 -8.22 -3.57
CA MET A 80 3.79 -9.40 -4.04
C MET A 80 3.07 -10.10 -5.18
N ARG A 81 1.73 -10.24 -5.09
CA ARG A 81 0.90 -10.76 -6.17
C ARG A 81 1.02 -9.94 -7.44
N ILE A 82 0.93 -8.61 -7.34
CA ILE A 82 1.03 -7.70 -8.49
C ILE A 82 2.41 -7.81 -9.13
N LEU A 83 3.48 -7.86 -8.34
CA LEU A 83 4.84 -8.02 -8.85
C LEU A 83 5.05 -9.36 -9.57
N SER A 84 4.37 -10.44 -9.14
CA SER A 84 4.46 -11.75 -9.78
C SER A 84 3.53 -11.92 -10.98
N GLU A 85 2.38 -11.23 -11.02
CA GLU A 85 1.30 -11.49 -11.99
C GLU A 85 1.04 -10.36 -12.99
N SER A 86 1.56 -9.15 -12.77
CA SER A 86 1.22 -8.02 -13.65
C SER A 86 2.00 -8.08 -14.97
N ASP A 87 1.28 -7.82 -16.07
CA ASP A 87 1.85 -7.74 -17.42
C ASP A 87 2.25 -6.30 -17.82
N ASP A 88 1.95 -5.29 -17.00
CA ASP A 88 2.34 -3.89 -17.23
C ASP A 88 3.54 -3.51 -16.33
N PRO A 89 4.76 -3.42 -16.89
CA PRO A 89 5.95 -3.06 -16.12
C PRO A 89 5.99 -1.57 -15.74
N LYS A 90 5.22 -0.70 -16.41
CA LYS A 90 5.29 0.75 -16.22
C LYS A 90 4.23 1.29 -15.26
N ALA A 91 3.10 0.60 -15.11
CA ALA A 91 2.04 1.02 -14.20
C ALA A 91 1.36 -0.14 -13.45
N PRO A 92 2.10 -0.88 -12.63
CA PRO A 92 1.63 -2.14 -12.04
C PRO A 92 0.42 -1.98 -11.11
N LEU A 93 0.18 -0.80 -10.52
CA LEU A 93 -0.95 -0.58 -9.59
C LEU A 93 -2.21 -0.02 -10.26
N ARG A 94 -2.19 0.27 -11.57
CA ARG A 94 -3.28 0.99 -12.26
C ARG A 94 -4.66 0.28 -12.17
N GLY A 95 -4.69 -1.05 -12.11
CA GLY A 95 -5.92 -1.83 -11.99
C GLY A 95 -6.48 -1.95 -10.56
N GLU A 96 -5.73 -1.52 -9.55
CA GLU A 96 -6.06 -1.71 -8.12
C GLU A 96 -6.56 -0.43 -7.45
N VAL A 97 -6.56 0.71 -8.16
CA VAL A 97 -7.05 1.99 -7.63
C VAL A 97 -8.56 1.88 -7.40
N PRO A 98 -9.05 2.00 -6.16
CA PRO A 98 -10.48 2.05 -5.90
C PRO A 98 -11.08 3.26 -6.63
N ALA A 99 -12.20 3.07 -7.33
CA ALA A 99 -12.90 4.17 -7.96
C ALA A 99 -13.19 5.28 -6.92
N PRO A 100 -13.00 6.56 -7.27
CA PRO A 100 -13.35 7.66 -6.37
C PRO A 100 -14.85 7.54 -6.05
N ARG A 101 -15.17 7.46 -4.76
CA ARG A 101 -16.54 7.59 -4.25
C ARG A 101 -16.87 9.05 -4.02
#